data_AF-G2PI18-F1
#
_entry.id   AF-G2PI18-F1
#
_cell.length_a   1.000
_cell.length_b   1.000
_cell.length_c   1.000
_cell.angle_alpha   90.00
_cell.angle_beta   90.00
_cell.angle_gamma   90.00
#
_symmetry.space_group_name_H-M   'P 1'
#
loop_
_entity.id
_entity.type
_entity.pdbx_description
1 polymer ?
#
loop_
_entity_poly.entity_id
_entity_poly.type
_entity_poly.pdbx_seq_one_letter_code
_entity_poly.pdbx_strand_id
1 'polypeptide(L)'
;MSGVPREESHPYFVCPSCGIVGEPDSVEYALSPDREHVDWTAAMKVSCGSCRSYTEITQTDAVARDSEHRCLRCGHTTACPVRADRVNCWGCGLNQPGPASAGARADYLRDVERAADQWAAARVRVAKDDARERGTLPWWTS
;
A
#
# COMPACT_ATOMS: atom_id res chain seq x y z
N MET A 1 -12.99 15.49 -7.42
CA MET A 1 -13.44 14.55 -6.39
C MET A 1 -12.30 14.40 -5.40
N SER A 2 -12.33 15.15 -4.29
CA SER A 2 -11.45 14.89 -3.16
C SER A 2 -11.87 13.54 -2.59
N GLY A 3 -11.06 12.51 -2.82
CA GLY A 3 -11.26 11.22 -2.17
C GLY A 3 -10.90 11.31 -0.69
N VAL A 4 -11.37 10.33 0.09
CA VAL A 4 -10.93 10.14 1.49
C VAL A 4 -9.41 10.21 1.56
N PRO A 5 -8.82 10.92 2.55
CA PRO A 5 -7.38 10.97 2.73
C PRO A 5 -6.75 9.58 2.73
N ARG A 6 -5.63 9.42 2.02
CA ARG A 6 -4.93 8.12 1.96
C ARG A 6 -4.49 7.68 3.35
N GLU A 7 -4.16 8.66 4.19
CA GLU A 7 -3.72 8.47 5.55
C GLU A 7 -4.75 7.72 6.39
N GLU A 8 -6.03 7.97 6.12
CA GLU A 8 -7.17 7.35 6.78
C GLU A 8 -7.58 6.05 6.09
N SER A 9 -7.66 6.03 4.77
CA SER A 9 -8.11 4.84 4.02
C SER A 9 -7.07 3.73 3.96
N HIS A 10 -5.78 4.04 4.10
CA HIS A 10 -4.66 3.09 4.09
C HIS A 10 -3.73 3.39 5.28
N PRO A 11 -4.20 3.19 6.53
CA PRO A 11 -3.40 3.46 7.72
C PRO A 11 -2.22 2.48 7.81
N TYR A 12 -1.11 2.90 8.40
CA TYR A 12 -0.11 1.92 8.83
C TYR A 12 -0.63 1.18 10.05
N PHE A 13 -0.40 -0.12 10.14
CA PHE A 13 -0.75 -0.94 11.29
C PHE A 13 0.32 -2.00 11.54
N VAL A 14 0.33 -2.58 12.74
CA VAL A 14 1.17 -3.74 13.07
C VAL A 14 0.36 -4.99 12.78
N CYS A 15 0.80 -5.83 11.84
CA CYS A 15 0.10 -7.08 11.56
C CYS A 15 0.22 -8.05 12.76
N PRO A 16 -0.89 -8.52 13.35
CA PRO A 16 -0.83 -9.43 14.50
C PRO A 16 -0.24 -10.79 14.16
N SER A 17 -0.32 -11.22 12.90
CA SER A 17 0.15 -12.53 12.45
C SER A 17 1.67 -12.59 12.21
N CYS A 18 2.27 -11.53 11.64
CA CYS A 18 3.70 -11.53 11.25
C CYS A 18 4.52 -10.37 11.83
N GLY A 19 3.89 -9.49 12.61
CA GLY A 19 4.53 -8.34 13.27
C GLY A 19 5.04 -7.27 12.30
N ILE A 20 4.69 -7.32 11.01
CA ILE A 20 5.10 -6.32 10.03
C ILE A 20 4.31 -5.04 10.20
N VAL A 21 5.03 -3.91 10.23
CA VAL A 21 4.44 -2.57 10.16
C VAL A 21 4.41 -2.09 8.72
N GLY A 22 3.22 -1.87 8.18
CA GLY A 22 3.06 -1.41 6.79
C GLY A 22 1.64 -0.97 6.47
N GLU A 23 1.47 -0.38 5.29
CA GLU A 23 0.14 -0.14 4.73
C GLU A 23 -0.54 -1.48 4.33
N PRO A 24 -1.87 -1.57 4.48
CA PRO A 24 -2.63 -2.72 4.03
C PRO A 24 -2.60 -2.87 2.51
N ASP A 25 -2.75 -4.10 2.04
CA ASP A 25 -2.85 -4.40 0.61
C ASP A 25 -4.29 -4.27 0.09
N SER A 26 -5.26 -4.52 0.96
CA SER A 26 -6.68 -4.25 0.73
C SER A 26 -7.33 -3.74 2.00
N VAL A 27 -8.34 -2.89 1.82
CA VAL A 27 -9.08 -2.24 2.90
C VAL A 27 -10.58 -2.27 2.62
N GLU A 28 -11.37 -2.51 3.66
CA GLU A 28 -12.82 -2.35 3.66
C GLU A 28 -13.19 -1.51 4.89
N TYR A 29 -13.79 -0.35 4.66
CA TYR A 29 -14.14 0.63 5.69
C TYR A 29 -15.47 1.32 5.39
N ALA A 30 -16.12 1.82 6.44
CA ALA A 30 -17.26 2.70 6.34
C ALA A 30 -16.81 4.16 6.13
N LEU A 31 -17.65 4.95 5.47
CA LEU A 31 -17.44 6.39 5.29
C LEU A 31 -18.26 7.17 6.30
N SER A 32 -17.74 8.33 6.71
CA SER A 32 -18.53 9.33 7.43
C SER A 32 -19.77 9.76 6.62
N PRO A 33 -20.82 10.34 7.25
CA PRO A 33 -22.04 10.74 6.54
C PRO A 33 -21.80 11.73 5.38
N ASP A 34 -20.82 12.62 5.52
CA ASP A 34 -20.38 13.56 4.47
C ASP A 34 -19.50 12.90 3.39
N ARG A 35 -19.06 11.66 3.63
CA ARG A 35 -18.20 10.85 2.75
C ARG A 35 -16.79 11.42 2.54
N GLU A 36 -16.36 12.32 3.42
CA GLU A 36 -15.03 12.94 3.33
C GLU A 36 -13.97 12.17 4.13
N HIS A 37 -14.40 11.37 5.10
CA HIS A 37 -13.52 10.66 6.03
C HIS A 37 -13.87 9.18 6.17
N VAL A 38 -12.94 8.41 6.74
CA VAL A 38 -13.25 7.07 7.27
C VAL A 38 -14.09 7.21 8.54
N ASP A 39 -15.20 6.47 8.60
CA ASP A 39 -15.96 6.31 9.84
C ASP A 39 -15.29 5.28 10.75
N TRP A 40 -14.51 5.78 11.70
CA TRP A 40 -13.80 4.99 12.71
C TRP A 40 -14.69 4.46 13.84
N THR A 41 -15.99 4.75 13.84
CA THR A 41 -16.93 4.13 14.80
C THR A 41 -17.15 2.64 14.49
N ALA A 42 -16.85 2.21 13.26
CA ALA A 42 -16.76 0.82 12.85
C ALA A 42 -15.30 0.41 12.63
N ALA A 43 -14.97 -0.84 12.94
CA ALA A 43 -13.65 -1.38 12.64
C ALA A 43 -13.43 -1.51 11.12
N MET A 44 -12.22 -1.20 10.68
CA MET A 44 -11.76 -1.39 9.31
C MET A 44 -11.21 -2.81 9.15
N LYS A 45 -11.63 -3.52 8.10
CA LYS A 45 -11.01 -4.80 7.74
C LYS A 45 -9.84 -4.55 6.80
N VAL A 46 -8.70 -5.11 7.14
CA VAL A 46 -7.45 -4.93 6.40
C VAL A 46 -6.77 -6.26 6.11
N SER A 47 -6.06 -6.33 4.98
CA SER A 47 -5.15 -7.44 4.69
C SER A 47 -3.69 -7.01 4.81
N CYS A 48 -2.86 -7.85 5.43
CA CYS A 48 -1.43 -7.62 5.48
C CYS A 48 -0.80 -7.85 4.09
N GLY A 49 -0.11 -6.84 3.55
CA GLY A 49 0.57 -6.98 2.25
C GLY A 49 1.73 -7.96 2.22
N SER A 50 2.20 -8.43 3.38
CA SER A 50 3.27 -9.43 3.46
C SER A 50 2.73 -10.86 3.63
N CYS A 51 2.01 -11.15 4.72
CA CYS A 51 1.55 -12.51 5.01
C CYS A 51 0.11 -12.80 4.53
N ARG A 52 -0.58 -11.79 3.97
CA ARG A 52 -1.96 -11.88 3.45
C ARG A 52 -3.03 -12.24 4.48
N SER A 53 -2.71 -12.29 5.77
CA SER A 53 -3.72 -12.47 6.82
C SER A 53 -4.64 -11.26 6.88
N TYR A 54 -5.93 -11.51 7.09
CA TYR A 54 -6.92 -10.47 7.36
C TYR A 54 -7.02 -10.20 8.86
N THR A 55 -7.25 -8.95 9.23
CA THR A 55 -7.55 -8.53 10.60
C THR A 55 -8.49 -7.34 10.57
N GLU A 56 -9.11 -7.05 11.70
CA GLU A 56 -9.83 -5.81 11.94
C GLU A 56 -8.95 -4.87 12.75
N ILE A 57 -9.02 -3.57 12.43
CA ILE A 57 -8.31 -2.50 13.12
C ILE A 57 -9.25 -1.34 13.42
N THR A 58 -8.97 -0.63 14.49
CA THR A 58 -9.64 0.60 14.91
C THR A 58 -8.67 1.78 14.83
N GLN A 59 -9.14 2.99 15.11
CA GLN A 59 -8.30 4.19 15.08
C GLN A 59 -7.08 4.06 16.02
N THR A 60 -7.20 3.35 17.15
CA THR A 60 -6.10 3.17 18.11
C THR A 60 -5.00 2.24 17.62
N ASP A 61 -5.29 1.41 16.62
CA ASP A 61 -4.32 0.49 16.02
C ASP A 61 -3.52 1.17 14.88
N ALA A 62 -4.00 2.33 14.40
CA ALA A 62 -3.34 3.09 13.36
C ALA A 62 -2.03 3.72 13.87
N VAL A 63 -0.93 3.44 13.19
CA VAL A 63 0.40 3.92 13.54
C VAL A 63 0.65 5.28 12.87
N ALA A 64 1.09 6.25 13.66
CA ALA A 64 1.42 7.59 13.19
C ALA A 64 2.57 7.59 12.17
N ARG A 65 2.48 8.48 11.18
CA ARG A 65 3.53 8.73 10.19
C ARG A 65 4.48 9.82 10.72
N ASP A 66 5.46 9.39 11.50
CA ASP A 66 6.43 10.25 12.20
C ASP A 66 7.81 10.33 11.52
N SER A 67 7.90 9.83 10.29
CA SER A 67 9.11 9.80 9.47
C SER A 67 8.77 9.91 7.98
N GLU A 68 9.81 9.96 7.15
CA GLU A 68 9.70 9.94 5.71
C GLU A 68 10.60 8.85 5.11
N HIS A 69 10.19 8.30 3.97
CA HIS A 69 10.96 7.34 3.19
C HIS A 69 11.06 7.79 1.74
N ARG A 70 12.29 7.90 1.24
CA ARG A 70 12.57 8.26 -0.15
C ARG A 70 12.64 6.99 -1.01
N CYS A 71 11.74 6.88 -1.98
CA CYS A 71 11.67 5.75 -2.89
C CYS A 71 12.95 5.57 -3.71
N LEU A 72 13.51 4.36 -3.73
CA LEU A 72 14.74 4.04 -4.46
C LEU A 72 14.54 4.02 -5.98
N ARG A 73 13.30 3.90 -6.46
CA ARG A 73 12.97 3.86 -7.90
C ARG A 73 12.70 5.24 -8.48
N CYS A 74 11.70 5.96 -7.95
CA CYS A 74 11.26 7.23 -8.52
C CYS A 74 11.71 8.47 -7.73
N GLY A 75 12.38 8.28 -6.59
CA GLY A 75 12.88 9.38 -5.75
C GLY A 75 11.81 10.14 -4.96
N HIS A 76 10.53 9.79 -5.10
CA HIS A 76 9.42 10.39 -4.35
C HIS A 76 9.55 10.11 -2.85
N THR A 77 9.23 11.10 -2.03
CA THR A 77 9.23 10.99 -0.57
C THR A 77 7.83 10.68 -0.07
N THR A 78 7.69 9.60 0.70
CA THR A 78 6.41 9.17 1.28
C THR A 78 6.48 9.24 2.80
N ALA A 79 5.47 9.85 3.43
CA ALA A 79 5.32 9.87 4.88
C ALA A 79 5.01 8.46 5.41
N CYS A 80 5.75 8.02 6.42
CA CYS A 80 5.64 6.68 6.99
C CYS A 80 6.05 6.67 8.47
N PRO A 81 5.70 5.63 9.24
CA PRO A 81 6.27 5.44 10.57
C PRO A 81 7.78 5.19 10.51
N VAL A 82 8.54 5.68 11.48
CA VAL A 82 9.96 5.31 11.69
C VAL A 82 10.14 3.80 11.84
N ARG A 83 9.10 3.14 12.35
CA ARG A 83 9.02 1.71 12.59
C ARG A 83 8.46 0.90 11.41
N ALA A 84 8.25 1.53 10.24
CA ALA A 84 7.70 0.83 9.08
C ALA A 84 8.71 -0.19 8.52
N ASP A 85 8.28 -1.44 8.39
CA ASP A 85 9.00 -2.51 7.69
C ASP A 85 8.79 -2.43 6.18
N ARG A 86 7.63 -1.91 5.76
CA ARG A 86 7.19 -1.85 4.37
C ARG A 86 6.51 -0.52 4.10
N VAL A 87 6.92 0.16 3.04
CA VAL A 87 6.35 1.44 2.60
C VAL A 87 5.81 1.31 1.19
N ASN A 88 4.57 1.70 0.96
CA ASN A 88 4.04 1.86 -0.39
C ASN A 88 4.41 3.26 -0.91
N CYS A 89 5.18 3.35 -1.99
CA CYS A 89 5.56 4.63 -2.57
C CYS A 89 4.36 5.28 -3.27
N TRP A 90 3.90 6.42 -2.76
CA TRP A 90 2.73 7.11 -3.33
C TRP A 90 2.98 7.70 -4.73
N GLY A 91 4.25 7.84 -5.13
CA GLY A 91 4.61 8.32 -6.47
C GLY A 91 4.55 7.23 -7.56
N CYS A 92 4.87 5.98 -7.24
CA CYS A 92 4.93 4.89 -8.24
C CYS A 92 4.12 3.64 -7.90
N GLY A 93 3.49 3.59 -6.73
CA GLY A 93 2.65 2.50 -6.25
C GLY A 93 3.40 1.24 -5.81
N LEU A 94 4.73 1.19 -5.96
CA LEU A 94 5.52 0.03 -5.57
C LEU A 94 5.79 0.00 -4.08
N ASN A 95 5.89 -1.20 -3.54
CA ASN A 95 6.31 -1.39 -2.16
C ASN A 95 7.84 -1.40 -2.07
N GLN A 96 8.34 -0.87 -0.96
CA GLN A 96 9.76 -0.77 -0.64
C GLN A 96 9.97 -1.27 0.79
N PRO A 97 11.15 -1.81 1.11
CA PRO A 97 11.58 -1.94 2.50
C PRO A 97 11.54 -0.57 3.18
N GLY A 98 10.84 -0.48 4.30
CA GLY A 98 10.72 0.74 5.08
C GLY A 98 11.93 1.02 5.98
N PRO A 99 11.94 2.13 6.74
CA PRO A 99 13.06 2.55 7.57
C PRO A 99 13.49 1.52 8.64
N ALA A 100 12.57 0.70 9.15
CA ALA A 100 12.88 -0.35 10.13
C ALA A 100 13.27 -1.70 9.51
N SER A 101 13.19 -1.81 8.18
CA SER A 101 13.56 -3.03 7.48
C SER A 101 15.09 -3.16 7.45
N ALA A 102 15.63 -4.12 8.21
CA ALA A 102 17.07 -4.36 8.31
C ALA A 102 17.44 -5.83 8.04
N GLY A 103 18.65 -6.03 7.52
CA GLY A 103 19.25 -7.35 7.30
C GLY A 103 18.39 -8.28 6.42
N ALA A 104 18.34 -9.56 6.79
CA ALA A 104 17.62 -10.59 6.03
C ALA A 104 16.13 -10.28 5.82
N ARG A 105 15.51 -9.47 6.69
CA ARG A 105 14.11 -9.03 6.55
C ARG A 105 13.95 -8.02 5.41
N ALA A 106 14.92 -7.12 5.24
CA ALA A 106 14.96 -6.22 4.09
C ALA A 106 15.23 -6.98 2.78
N ASP A 107 16.11 -7.99 2.81
CA ASP A 107 16.38 -8.83 1.63
C ASP A 107 15.16 -9.63 1.20
N TYR A 108 14.51 -10.32 2.14
CA TYR A 108 13.27 -11.05 1.89
C TYR A 108 12.17 -10.15 1.32
N LEU A 109 11.94 -8.98 1.92
CA LEU A 109 10.93 -8.04 1.43
C LEU A 109 11.29 -7.50 0.04
N ARG A 110 12.57 -7.24 -0.24
CA ARG A 110 13.01 -6.85 -1.59
C ARG A 110 12.70 -7.94 -2.61
N ASP A 111 12.98 -9.20 -2.30
CA ASP A 111 12.77 -10.30 -3.22
C ASP A 111 11.29 -10.59 -3.46
N VAL A 112 10.49 -10.62 -2.39
CA VAL A 112 9.03 -10.83 -2.46
C VAL A 112 8.35 -9.69 -3.20
N GLU A 113 8.67 -8.43 -2.88
CA GLU A 113 8.07 -7.28 -3.55
C GLU A 113 8.55 -7.16 -4.99
N ARG A 114 9.83 -7.45 -5.29
CA ARG A 114 10.31 -7.48 -6.68
C ARG A 114 9.56 -8.52 -7.50
N ALA A 115 9.31 -9.71 -6.94
CA ALA A 115 8.50 -10.72 -7.62
C ALA A 115 7.05 -10.23 -7.80
N ALA A 116 6.40 -9.76 -6.74
CA ALA A 116 5.02 -9.25 -6.79
C ALA A 116 4.86 -8.09 -7.78
N ASP A 117 5.80 -7.15 -7.78
CA ASP A 117 5.85 -6.00 -8.69
C ASP A 117 6.04 -6.45 -10.15
N GLN A 118 6.86 -7.46 -10.40
CA GLN A 118 7.02 -8.06 -11.73
C GLN A 118 5.72 -8.71 -12.21
N TRP A 119 5.02 -9.44 -11.34
CA TRP A 119 3.73 -10.04 -11.66
C TRP A 119 2.65 -8.97 -11.89
N ALA A 120 2.59 -7.93 -11.07
CA ALA A 120 1.67 -6.81 -11.25
C ALA A 120 1.94 -6.05 -12.56
N ALA A 121 3.21 -5.76 -12.87
CA ALA A 121 3.62 -5.14 -14.13
C ALA A 121 3.30 -6.03 -15.35
N ALA A 122 3.44 -7.35 -15.23
CA ALA A 122 3.03 -8.30 -16.26
C ALA A 122 1.52 -8.29 -16.48
N ARG A 123 0.70 -8.27 -15.41
CA ARG A 123 -0.76 -8.17 -15.52
C ARG A 123 -1.21 -6.87 -16.16
N VAL A 124 -0.58 -5.73 -15.80
CA VAL A 124 -0.84 -4.45 -16.46
C VAL A 124 -0.48 -4.50 -17.93
N ARG A 125 0.64 -5.17 -18.29
CA ARG A 125 1.06 -5.32 -19.68
C ARG A 125 0.05 -6.16 -20.48
N VAL A 126 -0.35 -7.32 -19.97
CA VAL A 126 -1.40 -8.15 -20.56
C VAL A 126 -2.69 -7.36 -20.73
N ALA A 127 -3.14 -6.65 -19.70
CA ALA A 127 -4.36 -5.83 -19.78
C ALA A 127 -4.25 -4.69 -20.82
N LYS A 128 -3.06 -4.11 -21.01
CA LYS A 128 -2.80 -3.12 -22.06
C LYS A 128 -2.81 -3.75 -23.45
N ASP A 129 -2.17 -4.91 -23.62
CA ASP A 129 -2.14 -5.62 -24.89
C ASP A 129 -3.55 -6.05 -25.31
N ASP A 130 -4.31 -6.62 -24.38
CA ASP A 130 -5.74 -6.89 -24.51
C ASP A 130 -6.57 -5.66 -24.91
N ALA A 131 -6.33 -4.52 -24.25
CA ALA A 131 -7.04 -3.28 -24.54
C ALA A 131 -6.65 -2.71 -25.92
N ARG A 132 -5.41 -2.94 -26.37
CA ARG A 132 -4.91 -2.59 -27.71
C ARG A 132 -5.58 -3.45 -28.78
N GLU A 133 -5.66 -4.76 -28.56
CA GLU A 133 -6.36 -5.70 -29.45
C GLU A 133 -7.84 -5.34 -29.61
N ARG A 134 -8.49 -4.92 -28.52
CA ARG A 134 -9.88 -4.47 -28.53
C ARG A 134 -10.08 -3.04 -29.06
N GLY A 135 -9.01 -2.31 -29.40
CA GLY A 135 -9.09 -0.91 -29.87
C GLY A 135 -9.60 0.08 -28.81
N THR A 136 -9.52 -0.28 -27.53
CA THR A 136 -10.07 0.48 -26.40
C THR A 136 -9.04 1.37 -25.70
N LEU A 137 -7.77 1.28 -26.09
CA LEU A 137 -6.74 2.17 -25.56
C LEU A 137 -6.86 3.58 -26.16
N PRO A 138 -6.81 4.65 -25.34
CA PRO A 138 -6.75 6.01 -25.84
C PRO A 138 -5.50 6.23 -26.72
N TRP A 139 -5.63 7.00 -27.80
CA TRP A 139 -4.59 7.22 -28.81
C TRP A 139 -3.25 7.74 -28.26
N TRP A 140 -3.23 8.38 -27.09
CA TRP A 140 -2.02 8.89 -26.43
C TRP A 140 -1.27 7.85 -25.57
N THR A 141 -1.72 6.59 -25.53
CA THR A 141 -1.06 5.51 -24.75
C THR A 141 -0.10 4.65 -25.57
N SER A 142 0.33 5.13 -26.74
CA SER A 142 1.34 4.47 -27.60
C SER A 142 2.74 4.62 -27.04
#